data_AF-M2QY67-F1
#
_entry.id   AF-M2QY67-F1
#
_cell.length_a   1.000
_cell.length_b   1.000
_cell.length_c   1.000
_cell.angle_alpha   90.00
_cell.angle_beta   90.00
_cell.angle_gamma   90.00
#
_symmetry.space_group_name_H-M   'P 1'
#
loop_
_entity.id
_entity.type
_entity.pdbx_description
1 polymer ?
#
loop_
_entity_poly.entity_id
_entity_poly.type
_entity_poly.pdbx_seq_one_letter_code
_entity_poly.pdbx_strand_id
1 'polypeptide(L)' 'AEIFKTWCAQCHTLGAGKPNKVGPSLHSIFGRKSGQAEGYLYTAANVNKGVTWDETTLFEYLENPKKVRLR' A
#
# COMPACT_ATOMS: atom_id res chain seq x y z
N ALA A 1 -11.76 12.45 -3.49
CA ALA A 1 -10.61 12.35 -2.57
C ALA A 1 -10.99 12.20 -1.09
N GLU A 2 -12.27 12.33 -0.71
CA GLU A 2 -12.70 12.29 0.70
C GLU A 2 -12.44 10.95 1.39
N ILE A 3 -12.71 9.83 0.72
CA ILE A 3 -12.43 8.48 1.28
C ILE A 3 -10.97 8.34 1.70
N PHE A 4 -10.03 8.77 0.86
CA PHE A 4 -8.61 8.68 1.20
C PHE A 4 -8.27 9.51 2.44
N LYS A 5 -8.80 10.73 2.55
CA LYS A 5 -8.56 11.60 3.72
C LYS A 5 -9.06 10.97 5.01
N THR A 6 -10.26 10.40 4.98
CA THR A 6 -10.91 9.84 6.17
C THR A 6 -10.29 8.52 6.60
N TRP A 7 -9.94 7.64 5.67
CA TRP A 7 -9.59 6.24 5.98
C TRP A 7 -8.10 5.91 5.82
N CYS A 8 -7.37 6.68 5.01
CA CYS A 8 -6.02 6.29 4.57
C CYS A 8 -4.94 7.32 4.95
N ALA A 9 -5.26 8.62 4.91
CA ALA A 9 -4.30 9.70 5.02
C ALA A 9 -3.62 9.80 6.39
N GLN A 10 -4.21 9.21 7.44
CA GLN A 10 -3.55 9.09 8.75
C GLN A 10 -2.30 8.20 8.66
N CYS A 11 -2.35 7.14 7.84
CA CYS A 11 -1.28 6.15 7.75
C CYS A 11 -0.43 6.27 6.48
N HIS A 12 -0.93 6.93 5.43
CA HIS A 12 -0.28 6.95 4.11
C HIS A 12 -0.15 8.36 3.53
N THR A 13 0.80 8.50 2.60
CA THR A 13 1.02 9.68 1.77
C THR A 13 0.93 9.31 0.29
N LEU A 14 0.59 10.26 -0.59
CA LEU A 14 0.46 10.05 -2.05
C LEU A 14 1.51 10.78 -2.90
N GLY A 15 2.22 11.75 -2.31
CA GLY A 15 3.14 12.62 -3.04
C GLY A 15 4.53 12.00 -3.23
N ALA A 16 5.17 12.34 -4.35
CA ALA A 16 6.57 11.99 -4.62
C ALA A 16 7.46 12.54 -3.49
N GLY A 17 8.37 11.70 -2.99
CA GLY A 17 9.30 12.07 -1.92
C GLY A 17 8.65 12.40 -0.57
N LYS A 18 7.33 12.16 -0.40
CA LYS A 18 6.68 12.36 0.90
C LYS A 18 7.07 11.23 1.86
N PRO A 19 7.21 11.54 3.16
CA PRO A 19 7.65 10.56 4.13
C PRO A 19 6.66 9.41 4.27
N ASN A 20 7.21 8.25 4.63
CA ASN A 20 6.44 7.16 5.19
C ASN A 20 5.85 7.59 6.55
N LYS A 21 4.66 7.12 6.88
CA LYS A 21 4.05 7.33 8.21
C LYS A 21 3.96 5.98 8.92
N VAL A 22 2.81 5.67 9.51
CA VAL A 22 2.49 4.32 9.99
C VAL A 22 2.60 3.30 8.86
N GLY A 23 2.16 3.68 7.65
CA GLY A 23 2.30 2.92 6.42
C GLY A 23 3.26 3.57 5.42
N PRO A 24 3.64 2.84 4.36
CA PRO A 24 4.49 3.35 3.30
C PRO A 24 3.81 4.45 2.48
N SER A 25 4.61 5.27 1.79
CA SER A 25 4.13 6.12 0.71
C SER A 25 3.51 5.27 -0.40
N LEU A 26 2.31 5.69 -0.85
CA LEU A 26 1.58 5.07 -1.95
C LEU A 26 1.79 5.84 -3.27
N HIS A 27 2.76 6.78 -3.29
CA HIS A 27 3.17 7.41 -4.54
C HIS A 27 3.60 6.35 -5.55
N SER A 28 3.07 6.45 -6.77
CA SER A 28 3.33 5.52 -7.89
C SER A 28 3.18 4.06 -7.50
N ILE A 29 2.09 3.73 -6.78
CA ILE A 29 1.81 2.35 -6.34
C ILE A 29 1.41 1.44 -7.52
N PHE A 30 0.68 1.95 -8.52
CA PHE A 30 0.27 1.15 -9.67
C PHE A 30 1.49 0.66 -10.46
N GLY A 31 1.50 -0.63 -10.80
CA GLY A 31 2.62 -1.34 -11.42
C GLY A 31 3.74 -1.75 -10.45
N ARG A 32 3.74 -1.25 -9.21
CA ARG A 32 4.72 -1.64 -8.19
C ARG A 32 4.34 -2.98 -7.55
N LYS A 33 5.34 -3.79 -7.21
CA LYS A 33 5.12 -5.00 -6.40
C LYS A 33 4.92 -4.68 -4.91
N SER A 34 4.22 -5.56 -4.19
CA SER A 34 4.06 -5.48 -2.75
C SER A 34 5.43 -5.47 -2.03
N GLY A 35 5.53 -4.69 -0.96
CA GLY A 35 6.73 -4.64 -0.14
C GLY A 35 7.92 -3.88 -0.73
N GLN A 36 7.70 -3.04 -1.77
CA GLN A 36 8.79 -2.38 -2.51
C GLN A 36 8.85 -0.86 -2.38
N ALA A 37 8.07 -0.23 -1.47
CA ALA A 37 8.25 1.22 -1.25
C ALA A 37 9.59 1.47 -0.55
N GLU A 38 10.35 2.43 -1.07
CA GLU A 38 11.67 2.78 -0.54
C GLU A 38 11.59 3.31 0.90
N GLY A 39 12.58 2.93 1.72
CA GLY A 39 12.70 3.41 3.09
C GLY A 39 11.58 2.99 4.05
N TYR A 40 10.76 1.99 3.69
CA TYR A 40 9.75 1.42 4.59
C TYR A 40 10.07 -0.03 4.94
N LEU A 41 9.92 -0.38 6.22
CA LEU A 41 10.12 -1.74 6.70
C LEU A 41 8.81 -2.53 6.58
N TYR A 42 8.79 -3.47 5.66
CA TYR A 42 7.68 -4.38 5.44
C TYR A 42 7.85 -5.68 6.21
N THR A 43 6.73 -6.36 6.47
CA THR A 43 6.76 -7.73 6.96
C THR A 43 7.16 -8.69 5.85
N ALA A 44 7.74 -9.83 6.22
CA ALA A 44 8.14 -10.86 5.25
C ALA A 44 6.94 -11.35 4.42
N ALA A 45 5.74 -11.43 5.01
CA ALA A 45 4.51 -11.80 4.30
C ALA A 45 4.19 -10.81 3.16
N ASN A 46 4.35 -9.51 3.40
CA ASN A 46 4.06 -8.48 2.40
C ASN A 46 5.03 -8.54 1.22
N VAL A 47 6.33 -8.67 1.51
CA VAL A 47 7.38 -8.80 0.50
C VAL A 47 7.18 -10.08 -0.32
N ASN A 48 6.96 -11.21 0.34
CA ASN A 48 6.85 -12.52 -0.31
C ASN A 48 5.56 -12.71 -1.11
N LYS A 49 4.49 -11.94 -0.82
CA LYS A 49 3.24 -12.04 -1.59
C LYS A 49 3.45 -11.71 -3.07
N GLY A 50 4.37 -10.80 -3.38
CA GLY A 50 4.77 -10.48 -4.75
C GLY A 50 3.65 -9.95 -5.66
N VAL A 51 2.56 -9.42 -5.07
CA VAL A 51 1.41 -8.90 -5.83
C VAL A 51 1.83 -7.64 -6.56
N THR A 52 1.50 -7.54 -7.85
CA THR A 52 1.63 -6.29 -8.60
C THR A 52 0.36 -5.49 -8.40
N TRP A 53 0.47 -4.24 -7.97
CA TRP A 53 -0.69 -3.39 -7.73
C TRP A 53 -1.25 -2.84 -9.05
N ASP A 54 -2.46 -3.25 -9.37
CA ASP A 54 -3.32 -2.72 -10.42
C ASP A 54 -4.71 -2.43 -9.83
N GLU A 55 -5.67 -1.98 -10.63
CA GLU A 55 -7.02 -1.69 -10.13
C GLU A 55 -7.69 -2.94 -9.53
N THR A 56 -7.53 -4.11 -10.16
CA THR A 56 -8.16 -5.36 -9.74
C THR A 56 -7.60 -5.85 -8.41
N THR A 57 -6.29 -6.02 -8.32
CA THR A 57 -5.59 -6.48 -7.12
C THR A 57 -5.73 -5.51 -5.95
N LEU A 58 -5.77 -4.20 -6.23
CA LEU A 58 -6.01 -3.19 -5.22
C LEU A 58 -7.46 -3.24 -4.73
N PHE A 59 -8.43 -3.42 -5.64
CA PHE A 59 -9.84 -3.57 -5.26
C PHE A 59 -10.06 -4.82 -4.39
N GLU A 60 -9.55 -5.98 -4.82
CA GLU A 60 -9.63 -7.23 -4.05
C GLU A 60 -8.98 -7.08 -2.67
N TYR A 61 -7.85 -6.38 -2.59
CA TYR A 61 -7.18 -6.10 -1.33
C TYR A 61 -7.99 -5.17 -0.41
N LEU A 62 -8.61 -4.13 -0.97
CA LEU A 62 -9.39 -3.15 -0.20
C LEU A 62 -10.76 -3.71 0.22
N GLU A 63 -11.37 -4.58 -0.58
CA GLU A 63 -12.62 -5.26 -0.26
C GLU A 63 -12.46 -6.19 0.96
N ASN A 64 -11.35 -6.92 1.03
CA ASN A 64 -11.04 -7.75 2.19
C ASN A 64 -9.53 -7.89 2.45
N PRO A 65 -8.91 -6.96 3.22
CA PRO A 65 -7.48 -7.00 3.48
C PRO A 65 -7.01 -8.26 4.22
N LYS A 66 -7.90 -8.90 5.00
CA LYS A 66 -7.59 -10.15 5.72
C LYS A 66 -7.43 -11.34 4.78
N LYS A 67 -8.10 -11.33 3.62
CA LYS A 67 -8.01 -12.40 2.61
C LYS A 67 -6.64 -12.45 1.94
N VAL A 68 -6.01 -11.28 1.75
CA VAL A 68 -4.68 -11.17 1.11
C VAL A 68 -3.53 -11.27 2.12
N ARG A 69 -3.82 -11.07 3.42
CA ARG A 69 -2.89 -11.13 4.58
C ARG A 69 -1.50 -10.55 4.26
N LEU A 70 -1.47 -9.23 4.13
CA LEU A 70 -0.26 -8.42 3.89
C LEU A 70 0.33 -7.78 5.16
N ARG A 71 -0.20 -8.15 6.34
CA ARG A 71 0.39 -7.84 7.65
C ARG A 71 1.31 -8.97 8.06
#